data_AF-A0A377HVD5-F1
#
_entry.id   AF-A0A377HVD5-F1
#
_cell.length_a   1.000
_cell.length_b   1.000
_cell.length_c   1.000
_cell.angle_alpha   90.00
_cell.angle_beta   90.00
_cell.angle_gamma   90.00
#
_symmetry.space_group_name_H-M   'P 1'
#
loop_
_entity.id
_entity.type
_entity.pdbx_description
1 polymer ?
#
loop_
_entity_poly.entity_id
_entity_poly.type
_entity_poly.pdbx_seq_one_letter_code
_entity_poly.pdbx_strand_id
1 'polypeptide(L)'
;MAKMSGETLIRQKIAELTQQISHFEQCIEKAKEHQVTLQQALVALQSDPFSSPIKKERKRKAKSIGDGNVISIYAYHPSDYIAKVFKRYPNQWMSAKEIMFKAFEIEGKIEHKSQHHSIVTAFSHALRRLQEKGIVEKQVLKEKHSVKIIQWRLKEIKKWTMPIQNWKLAMNRFMIDFGARLDEHR
;
A
#
# COMPACT_ATOMS: atom_id res chain seq x y z
N MET A 1 11.12 -60.00 -3.16
CA MET A 1 10.63 -58.67 -3.58
C MET A 1 9.34 -58.88 -4.37
N ALA A 2 8.18 -58.62 -3.78
CA ALA A 2 6.90 -58.90 -4.42
C ALA A 2 6.66 -57.93 -5.57
N LYS A 3 6.60 -58.45 -6.81
CA LYS A 3 6.18 -57.71 -8.00
C LYS A 3 4.74 -57.26 -7.77
N MET A 4 4.50 -55.97 -7.50
CA MET A 4 3.14 -55.46 -7.41
C MET A 4 2.45 -55.69 -8.76
N SER A 5 1.24 -56.25 -8.72
CA SER A 5 0.45 -56.55 -9.92
C SER A 5 0.16 -55.26 -10.68
N GLY A 6 0.14 -55.31 -12.02
CA GLY A 6 -0.15 -54.13 -12.85
C GLY A 6 -1.48 -53.46 -12.48
N GLU A 7 -2.45 -54.24 -12.03
CA GLU A 7 -3.73 -53.76 -11.53
C GLU A 7 -3.59 -52.89 -10.26
N THR A 8 -2.70 -53.27 -9.34
CA THR A 8 -2.47 -52.51 -8.11
C THR A 8 -1.78 -51.17 -8.39
N LEU A 9 -0.88 -51.13 -9.37
CA LEU A 9 -0.22 -49.90 -9.81
C LEU A 9 -1.23 -48.93 -10.45
N ILE A 10 -2.14 -49.44 -11.28
CA ILE A 10 -3.20 -48.64 -11.91
C ILE A 10 -4.15 -48.08 -10.85
N ARG A 11 -4.59 -48.90 -9.89
CA ARG A 11 -5.44 -48.45 -8.77
C ARG A 11 -4.77 -47.36 -7.92
N GLN A 12 -3.47 -47.51 -7.66
CA GLN A 12 -2.69 -46.50 -6.94
C GLN A 12 -2.62 -45.19 -7.73
N LYS A 13 -2.38 -45.25 -9.04
CA LYS A 13 -2.32 -44.06 -9.89
C LYS A 13 -3.67 -43.34 -9.99
N ILE A 14 -4.76 -44.08 -10.06
CA ILE A 14 -6.12 -43.50 -10.00
C ILE A 14 -6.33 -42.75 -8.69
N ALA A 15 -5.97 -43.35 -7.55
CA ALA A 15 -6.12 -42.70 -6.25
C ALA A 15 -5.29 -41.40 -6.14
N GLU A 16 -4.06 -41.43 -6.66
CA GLU A 16 -3.18 -40.26 -6.70
C GLU A 16 -3.78 -39.12 -7.56
N LEU A 17 -4.32 -39.45 -8.74
CA LEU A 17 -4.97 -38.47 -9.60
C LEU A 17 -6.25 -37.91 -8.97
N THR A 18 -7.06 -38.74 -8.32
CA THR A 18 -8.24 -38.28 -7.58
C THR A 18 -7.87 -37.31 -6.46
N GLN A 19 -6.78 -37.59 -5.73
CA GLN A 19 -6.28 -36.69 -4.69
C GLN A 19 -5.80 -35.35 -5.27
N GLN A 20 -5.11 -35.37 -6.41
CA GLN A 20 -4.69 -34.15 -7.11
C GLN A 20 -5.89 -33.33 -7.59
N ILE A 21 -6.92 -33.97 -8.15
CA ILE A 21 -8.17 -33.30 -8.56
C ILE A 21 -8.78 -32.58 -7.36
N SER A 22 -8.94 -33.25 -6.23
CA SER A 22 -9.51 -32.65 -5.02
C SER A 22 -8.69 -31.45 -4.51
N HIS A 23 -7.35 -31.54 -4.55
CA HIS A 23 -6.48 -30.42 -4.21
C HIS A 23 -6.66 -29.23 -5.17
N PHE A 24 -6.79 -29.47 -6.48
CA PHE A 24 -7.02 -28.41 -7.45
C PHE A 24 -8.38 -27.75 -7.28
N GLU A 25 -9.43 -28.52 -6.96
CA GLU A 25 -10.75 -27.96 -6.64
C GLU A 25 -10.69 -27.01 -5.45
N GLN A 26 -9.96 -27.37 -4.39
CA GLN A 26 -9.75 -26.48 -3.23
C GLN A 26 -8.98 -25.21 -3.62
N CYS A 27 -7.98 -25.33 -4.49
CA CYS A 27 -7.23 -24.18 -4.99
C CYS A 27 -8.11 -23.24 -5.81
N ILE A 28 -9.00 -23.79 -6.65
CA ILE A 28 -9.96 -23.03 -7.45
C ILE A 28 -10.94 -22.30 -6.54
N GLU A 29 -11.48 -22.97 -5.51
CA GLU A 29 -12.45 -22.36 -4.61
C GLU A 29 -11.84 -21.20 -3.82
N LYS A 30 -10.62 -21.40 -3.30
CA LYS A 30 -9.86 -20.33 -2.64
C LYS A 30 -9.55 -19.16 -3.59
N ALA A 31 -9.27 -19.43 -4.85
CA ALA A 31 -9.06 -18.38 -5.85
C ALA A 31 -10.35 -17.57 -6.10
N LYS A 32 -11.52 -18.21 -6.14
CA LYS A 32 -12.82 -17.52 -6.23
C LYS A 32 -13.08 -16.66 -5.00
N GLU A 33 -12.79 -17.16 -3.80
CA GLU A 33 -12.90 -16.37 -2.56
C GLU A 33 -12.04 -15.10 -2.61
N HIS A 34 -10.79 -15.22 -3.07
CA HIS A 34 -9.91 -14.08 -3.27
C HIS A 34 -10.44 -13.12 -4.34
N GLN A 35 -10.98 -13.62 -5.45
CA GLN A 35 -11.61 -12.81 -6.48
C GLN A 35 -12.78 -11.99 -5.92
N VAL A 36 -13.69 -12.63 -5.16
CA VAL A 36 -14.83 -11.96 -4.52
C VAL A 36 -14.34 -10.91 -3.53
N THR A 37 -13.35 -11.23 -2.71
CA THR A 37 -12.75 -10.29 -1.74
C THR A 37 -12.17 -9.07 -2.46
N LEU A 38 -11.46 -9.27 -3.57
CA LEU A 38 -10.90 -8.19 -4.38
C LEU A 38 -12.00 -7.36 -5.07
N GLN A 39 -13.07 -8.00 -5.57
CA GLN A 39 -14.23 -7.31 -6.12
C GLN A 39 -14.94 -6.46 -5.05
N GLN A 40 -15.11 -6.98 -3.83
CA GLN A 40 -15.66 -6.23 -2.70
C GLN A 40 -14.76 -5.06 -2.30
N ALA A 41 -13.44 -5.26 -2.27
CA ALA A 41 -12.49 -4.19 -2.01
C ALA A 41 -12.54 -3.12 -3.13
N LEU A 42 -12.68 -3.52 -4.38
CA LEU A 42 -12.82 -2.63 -5.52
C LEU A 42 -14.13 -1.84 -5.46
N VAL A 43 -15.24 -2.46 -5.08
CA VAL A 43 -16.50 -1.77 -4.77
C VAL A 43 -16.31 -0.80 -3.62
N ALA A 44 -15.65 -1.19 -2.53
CA ALA A 44 -15.38 -0.31 -1.38
C ALA A 44 -14.47 0.89 -1.72
N LEU A 45 -13.59 0.74 -2.70
CA LEU A 45 -12.73 1.81 -3.23
C LEU A 45 -13.46 2.70 -4.24
N GLN A 46 -14.40 2.15 -5.02
CA GLN A 46 -15.25 2.89 -5.97
C GLN A 46 -16.43 3.59 -5.29
N SER A 47 -16.97 3.00 -4.23
CA SER A 47 -17.83 3.68 -3.27
C SER A 47 -16.94 4.60 -2.46
N ASP A 48 -16.70 5.77 -3.04
CA ASP A 48 -15.91 6.83 -2.46
C ASP A 48 -16.30 7.00 -0.97
N PRO A 49 -15.38 6.78 0.01
CA PRO A 49 -15.70 7.01 1.42
C PRO A 49 -16.02 8.49 1.71
N PHE A 50 -15.92 9.35 0.69
CA PHE A 50 -16.21 10.77 0.69
C PHE A 50 -17.46 11.17 -0.12
N SER A 51 -18.17 10.26 -0.80
CA SER A 51 -19.42 10.65 -1.46
C SER A 51 -20.54 10.78 -0.43
N SER A 52 -20.74 12.00 0.06
CA SER A 52 -22.02 12.40 0.63
C SER A 52 -23.12 12.18 -0.42
N PRO A 53 -24.35 11.82 -0.04
CA PRO A 53 -25.47 11.94 -0.96
C PRO A 53 -25.57 13.42 -1.35
N ILE A 54 -25.77 13.68 -2.64
CA ILE A 54 -26.04 14.98 -3.26
C ILE A 54 -24.80 15.67 -3.85
N LYS A 55 -24.59 15.37 -5.14
CA LYS A 55 -24.05 16.34 -6.11
C LYS A 55 -24.90 17.62 -6.04
N LYS A 56 -24.41 18.65 -5.35
CA LYS A 56 -24.69 20.04 -5.73
C LYS A 56 -23.36 20.67 -6.09
N GLU A 57 -23.09 20.60 -7.38
CA GLU A 57 -22.04 21.30 -8.10
C GLU A 57 -22.15 22.80 -7.81
N ARG A 58 -21.47 23.25 -6.76
CA ARG A 58 -21.26 24.67 -6.50
C ARG A 58 -19.93 25.04 -7.16
N LYS A 59 -20.01 25.47 -8.42
CA LYS A 59 -18.99 26.36 -9.03
C LYS A 59 -18.76 27.52 -8.05
N ARG A 60 -17.67 27.47 -7.29
CA ARG A 60 -17.18 28.63 -6.53
C ARG A 60 -15.86 29.03 -7.16
N LYS A 61 -15.88 30.19 -7.82
CA LYS A 61 -14.72 30.85 -8.40
C LYS A 61 -13.58 30.83 -7.37
N ALA A 62 -12.43 30.29 -7.78
CA ALA A 62 -11.19 30.45 -7.04
C ALA A 62 -10.92 31.96 -6.91
N LYS A 63 -11.08 32.50 -5.71
CA LYS A 63 -10.59 33.84 -5.39
C LYS A 63 -9.11 33.66 -5.11
N SER A 64 -8.27 33.92 -6.11
CA SER A 64 -6.83 34.07 -5.94
C SER A 64 -6.61 35.29 -5.04
N ILE A 65 -6.42 35.05 -3.74
CA ILE A 65 -5.83 36.04 -2.85
C ILE A 65 -4.33 35.94 -3.07
N GLY A 66 -3.70 37.09 -3.31
CA GLY A 66 -2.37 37.26 -3.86
C GLY A 66 -1.25 36.49 -3.15
N ASP A 67 -0.16 36.34 -3.91
CA ASP A 67 0.99 35.47 -3.74
C ASP A 67 0.70 33.97 -3.86
N GLY A 68 1.10 33.41 -5.01
CA GLY A 68 1.00 32.00 -5.38
C GLY A 68 1.81 31.03 -4.50
N ASN A 69 2.21 31.47 -3.30
CA ASN A 69 2.97 30.70 -2.33
C ASN A 69 2.22 30.46 -1.00
N VAL A 70 1.00 31.00 -0.82
CA VAL A 70 0.19 30.80 0.38
C VAL A 70 -0.78 29.64 0.16
N ILE A 71 -0.46 28.48 0.75
CA ILE A 71 -1.29 27.28 0.63
C ILE A 71 -2.56 27.44 1.49
N SER A 72 -3.72 27.40 0.85
CA SER A 72 -5.00 27.25 1.54
C SER A 72 -5.09 25.85 2.17
N ILE A 73 -5.58 25.78 3.42
CA ILE A 73 -5.77 24.56 4.21
C ILE A 73 -6.64 23.51 3.46
N TYR A 74 -7.43 23.96 2.47
CA TYR A 74 -8.31 23.12 1.64
C TYR A 74 -7.69 22.62 0.33
N ALA A 75 -6.50 23.09 -0.05
CA ALA A 75 -5.71 22.56 -1.17
C ALA A 75 -4.64 21.54 -0.71
N TYR A 76 -4.67 21.20 0.57
CA TYR A 76 -3.67 20.41 1.27
C TYR A 76 -4.15 18.95 1.38
N HIS A 77 -3.47 18.00 0.74
CA HIS A 77 -3.66 16.57 1.00
C HIS A 77 -2.48 16.04 1.82
N PRO A 78 -2.58 15.97 3.17
CA PRO A 78 -1.42 15.70 4.03
C PRO A 78 -0.66 14.42 3.69
N SER A 79 -1.37 13.40 3.21
CA SER A 79 -0.80 12.13 2.78
C SER A 79 0.31 12.29 1.74
N ASP A 80 0.14 13.21 0.80
CA ASP A 80 1.02 13.33 -0.37
C ASP A 80 2.37 13.94 0.04
N TYR A 81 2.29 14.93 0.94
CA TYR A 81 3.45 15.54 1.57
C TYR A 81 4.19 14.55 2.48
N ILE A 82 3.44 13.80 3.31
CA ILE A 82 4.00 12.74 4.15
C ILE A 82 4.73 11.70 3.28
N ALA A 83 4.17 11.30 2.14
CA ALA A 83 4.79 10.36 1.23
C ALA A 83 6.11 10.90 0.63
N LYS A 84 6.15 12.19 0.25
CA LYS A 84 7.37 12.84 -0.23
C LYS A 84 8.47 12.85 0.83
N VAL A 85 8.12 13.14 2.08
CA VAL A 85 9.06 13.10 3.21
C VAL A 85 9.62 11.70 3.41
N PHE A 86 8.77 10.67 3.51
CA PHE A 86 9.25 9.30 3.71
C PHE A 86 10.02 8.74 2.51
N LYS A 87 9.77 9.22 1.29
CA LYS A 87 10.57 8.89 0.12
C LYS A 87 12.00 9.44 0.21
N ARG A 88 12.17 10.65 0.77
CA ARG A 88 13.49 11.30 0.91
C ARG A 88 14.24 10.86 2.16
N TYR A 89 13.51 10.57 3.24
CA TYR A 89 14.05 10.13 4.54
C TYR A 89 13.53 8.73 4.89
N PRO A 90 13.96 7.69 4.15
CA PRO A 90 13.59 6.32 4.49
C PRO A 90 14.17 5.98 5.86
N ASN A 91 13.39 5.29 6.70
CA ASN A 91 13.79 4.76 8.00
C ASN A 91 14.07 5.77 9.14
N GLN A 92 13.73 7.05 8.98
CA GLN A 92 13.90 8.03 10.06
C GLN A 92 12.65 8.12 10.95
N TRP A 93 12.84 8.10 12.26
CA TRP A 93 11.80 8.45 13.24
C TRP A 93 11.65 9.96 13.30
N MET A 94 10.42 10.45 13.13
CA MET A 94 10.12 11.87 13.11
C MET A 94 8.76 12.16 13.77
N SER A 95 8.67 13.27 14.50
CA SER A 95 7.40 13.80 15.01
C SER A 95 6.56 14.42 13.87
N ALA A 96 5.25 14.57 14.09
CA ALA A 96 4.37 15.18 13.09
C ALA A 96 4.80 16.62 12.70
N LYS A 97 5.36 17.37 13.66
CA LYS A 97 5.89 18.72 13.45
C LYS A 97 7.13 18.71 12.56
N GLU A 98 8.05 17.76 12.77
CA GLU A 98 9.24 17.60 11.92
C GLU A 98 8.86 17.12 10.52
N ILE A 99 7.88 16.21 10.41
CA ILE A 99 7.38 15.74 9.11
C ILE A 99 6.77 16.90 8.33
N MET A 100 6.02 17.77 9.01
CA MET A 100 5.50 19.00 8.43
C MET A 100 6.63 19.86 7.87
N PHE A 101 7.59 20.30 8.69
CA PHE A 101 8.67 21.17 8.22
C PHE A 101 9.45 20.59 7.04
N LYS A 102 9.84 19.31 7.10
CA LYS A 102 10.55 18.67 5.98
C LYS A 102 9.69 18.59 4.72
N ALA A 103 8.38 18.43 4.84
CA ALA A 103 7.49 18.45 3.70
C ALA A 103 7.46 19.81 3.00
N PHE A 104 7.47 20.90 3.78
CA PHE A 104 7.50 22.26 3.23
C PHE A 104 8.87 22.63 2.66
N GLU A 105 9.96 22.16 3.28
CA GLU A 105 11.31 22.28 2.72
C GLU A 105 11.43 21.59 1.35
N ILE A 106 10.90 20.37 1.20
CA ILE A 106 10.92 19.63 -0.07
C ILE A 106 10.12 20.36 -1.16
N GLU A 107 9.03 21.02 -0.77
CA GLU A 107 8.14 21.71 -1.70
C GLU A 107 8.57 23.14 -2.02
N GLY A 108 9.59 23.67 -1.33
CA GLY A 108 10.05 25.06 -1.48
C GLY A 108 9.01 26.08 -1.03
N LYS A 109 8.08 25.70 -0.15
CA LYS A 109 6.97 26.55 0.30
C LYS A 109 7.25 27.09 1.70
N ILE A 110 6.92 28.35 1.92
CA ILE A 110 7.12 29.03 3.20
C ILE A 110 5.78 29.03 3.94
N GLU A 111 5.74 28.39 5.12
CA GLU A 111 4.55 28.37 5.97
C GLU A 111 4.34 29.70 6.70
N HIS A 112 3.07 30.10 6.86
CA HIS A 112 2.71 31.17 7.78
C HIS A 112 2.54 30.60 9.20
N LYS A 113 3.28 31.14 10.18
CA LYS A 113 3.34 30.64 11.58
C LYS A 113 1.97 30.47 12.25
N SER A 114 0.96 31.23 11.82
CA SER A 114 -0.41 31.14 12.35
C SER A 114 -1.14 29.82 12.01
N GLN A 115 -0.72 29.12 10.96
CA GLN A 115 -1.36 27.88 10.51
C GLN A 115 -0.63 26.61 10.97
N HIS A 116 0.52 26.74 11.64
CA HIS A 116 1.30 25.58 12.09
C HIS A 116 0.47 24.58 12.90
N HIS A 117 -0.36 25.05 13.84
CA HIS A 117 -1.12 24.15 14.70
C HIS A 117 -2.17 23.35 13.93
N SER A 118 -2.90 24.00 13.02
CA SER A 118 -3.93 23.33 12.21
C SER A 118 -3.30 22.33 11.23
N ILE A 119 -2.18 22.70 10.61
CA ILE A 119 -1.43 21.85 9.70
C ILE A 119 -0.86 20.64 10.45
N VAL A 120 -0.14 20.83 11.56
CA VAL A 120 0.37 19.71 12.38
C VAL A 120 -0.75 18.76 12.82
N THR A 121 -1.93 19.30 13.15
CA THR A 121 -3.10 18.50 13.51
C THR A 121 -3.58 17.66 12.33
N ALA A 122 -3.68 18.25 11.13
CA ALA A 122 -4.05 17.53 9.91
C ALA A 122 -3.04 16.42 9.55
N PHE A 123 -1.73 16.69 9.65
CA PHE A 123 -0.68 15.69 9.51
C PHE A 123 -0.84 14.57 10.53
N SER A 124 -1.11 14.91 11.80
CA SER A 124 -1.29 13.93 12.87
C SER A 124 -2.49 13.00 12.61
N HIS A 125 -3.60 13.53 12.10
CA HIS A 125 -4.74 12.72 11.69
C HIS A 125 -4.40 11.83 10.49
N ALA A 126 -3.68 12.34 9.50
CA ALA A 126 -3.26 11.56 8.34
C ALA A 126 -2.29 10.43 8.73
N LEU A 127 -1.32 10.69 9.60
CA LEU A 127 -0.39 9.69 10.13
C LEU A 127 -1.12 8.59 10.91
N ARG A 128 -2.14 8.94 11.70
CA ARG A 128 -2.99 7.95 12.38
C ARG A 128 -3.72 7.05 11.40
N ARG A 129 -4.32 7.61 10.34
CA ARG A 129 -4.96 6.81 9.28
C ARG A 129 -3.96 5.90 8.56
N LEU A 130 -2.74 6.38 8.30
CA LEU A 130 -1.68 5.57 7.70
C LEU A 130 -1.23 4.44 8.63
N GLN A 131 -1.25 4.67 9.94
CA GLN A 131 -0.95 3.65 10.95
C GLN A 131 -2.02 2.56 10.97
N GLU A 132 -3.30 2.94 10.93
CA GLU A 132 -4.43 2.01 10.83
C GLU A 132 -4.33 1.12 9.57
N LYS A 133 -3.81 1.68 8.46
CA LYS A 133 -3.52 0.95 7.22
C LYS A 133 -2.23 0.12 7.26
N GLY A 134 -1.47 0.16 8.35
CA GLY A 134 -0.21 -0.58 8.50
C GLY A 134 0.96 -0.05 7.65
N ILE A 135 0.88 1.19 7.15
CA ILE A 135 1.91 1.81 6.31
C ILE A 135 3.01 2.47 7.15
N VAL A 136 2.65 3.06 8.29
CA VAL A 136 3.59 3.72 9.20
C VAL A 136 3.56 3.06 10.58
N GLU A 137 4.71 3.08 11.25
CA GLU A 137 4.86 2.66 12.63
C GLU A 137 4.89 3.88 13.55
N LYS A 138 4.37 3.70 14.77
CA LYS A 138 4.29 4.73 15.79
C LYS A 138 5.10 4.30 17.00
N GLN A 139 5.96 5.17 17.48
CA GLN A 139 6.69 5.02 18.73
C GLN A 139 6.28 6.11 19.71
N VAL A 140 6.06 5.74 20.97
CA VAL A 140 5.77 6.68 22.06
C VAL A 140 6.96 6.68 23.01
N LEU A 141 7.76 7.74 22.97
CA LEU A 141 8.84 7.94 23.92
C LEU A 141 8.28 8.64 25.16
N LYS A 142 8.50 8.06 26.34
CA LYS A 142 8.18 8.68 27.62
C LYS A 142 9.40 9.49 28.05
N GLU A 143 9.31 10.82 27.99
CA GLU A 143 10.34 11.69 28.52
C GLU A 143 10.12 11.89 30.03
N LYS A 144 11.21 12.15 30.79
CA LYS A 144 11.20 12.21 32.26
C LYS A 144 10.28 13.30 32.84
N HIS A 145 9.85 14.26 32.02
CA HIS A 145 8.95 15.34 32.39
C HIS A 145 7.62 15.23 31.65
N SER A 146 6.77 14.26 32.00
CA SER A 146 5.31 14.17 31.71
C SER A 146 4.79 14.34 30.26
N VAL A 147 5.63 14.69 29.28
CA VAL A 147 5.28 14.92 27.88
C VAL A 147 5.56 13.64 27.10
N LYS A 148 4.51 13.10 26.47
CA LYS A 148 4.62 11.95 25.58
C LYS A 148 5.01 12.44 24.20
N ILE A 149 6.24 12.14 23.77
CA ILE A 149 6.70 12.46 22.41
C ILE A 149 6.30 11.30 21.51
N ILE A 150 5.46 11.58 20.50
CA ILE A 150 5.04 10.61 19.49
C ILE A 150 5.90 10.80 18.25
N GLN A 151 6.56 9.72 17.85
CA GLN A 151 7.33 9.65 16.61
C GLN A 151 6.71 8.63 15.66
N TRP A 152 6.93 8.89 14.38
CA TRP A 152 6.41 8.12 13.26
C TRP A 152 7.54 7.77 12.32
N ARG A 153 7.43 6.59 11.71
CA ARG A 153 8.37 6.10 10.71
C ARG A 153 7.59 5.34 9.65
N LEU A 154 8.06 5.33 8.40
CA LEU A 154 7.57 4.38 7.42
C LEU A 154 7.85 2.96 7.91
N LYS A 155 6.83 2.11 7.93
CA LYS A 155 7.00 0.69 8.24
C LYS A 155 7.95 0.10 7.22
N GLU A 156 8.89 -0.73 7.65
CA GLU A 156 9.65 -1.51 6.71
C GLU A 156 8.67 -2.43 5.96
N ILE A 157 8.36 -2.05 4.73
CA ILE A 157 7.85 -3.01 3.76
C ILE A 157 8.98 -4.04 3.69
N LYS A 158 8.72 -5.29 4.14
CA LYS A 158 9.59 -6.42 3.80
C LYS A 158 9.82 -6.27 2.31
N LYS A 159 10.98 -5.76 1.91
CA LYS A 159 11.31 -5.65 0.51
C LYS A 159 11.07 -7.06 -0.01
N TRP A 160 10.42 -7.19 -1.14
CA TRP A 160 10.42 -8.43 -1.90
C TRP A 160 11.86 -8.69 -2.44
N THR A 161 12.89 -8.45 -1.63
CA THR A 161 14.23 -9.02 -1.69
C THR A 161 14.18 -10.45 -1.15
N MET A 162 13.12 -11.20 -1.44
CA MET A 162 13.35 -12.63 -1.61
C MET A 162 14.13 -12.73 -2.92
N PRO A 163 15.42 -13.14 -2.92
CA PRO A 163 16.00 -13.61 -4.15
C PRO A 163 15.06 -14.70 -4.65
N ILE A 164 14.44 -14.49 -5.82
CA ILE A 164 13.60 -15.51 -6.43
C ILE A 164 14.52 -16.73 -6.56
N GLN A 165 14.28 -17.75 -5.73
CA GLN A 165 15.08 -18.96 -5.77
C GLN A 165 14.90 -19.56 -7.16
N ASN A 166 16.01 -19.90 -7.81
CA ASN A 166 16.00 -20.41 -9.19
C ASN A 166 15.43 -19.42 -10.23
N TRP A 167 15.57 -18.10 -10.02
CA TRP A 167 15.09 -17.07 -10.96
C TRP A 167 15.54 -17.32 -12.40
N LYS A 168 16.75 -17.84 -12.61
CA LYS A 168 17.28 -18.19 -13.93
C LYS A 168 16.48 -19.30 -14.61
N LEU A 169 16.05 -20.33 -13.87
CA LEU A 169 15.23 -21.41 -14.39
C LEU A 169 13.80 -20.95 -14.66
N ALA A 170 13.23 -20.15 -13.74
CA ALA A 170 11.92 -19.54 -13.92
C ALA A 170 11.90 -18.60 -15.14
N MET A 171 12.94 -17.80 -15.33
CA MET A 171 13.09 -16.92 -16.50
C MET A 171 13.26 -17.71 -17.79
N ASN A 172 14.05 -18.79 -17.79
CA ASN A 172 14.16 -19.65 -18.97
C ASN A 172 12.82 -20.29 -19.35
N ARG A 173 12.05 -20.79 -18.37
CA ARG A 173 10.69 -21.32 -18.62
C ARG A 173 9.74 -20.23 -19.12
N PHE A 174 9.77 -19.06 -18.50
CA PHE A 174 8.97 -17.92 -18.93
C PHE A 174 9.28 -17.49 -20.38
N MET A 175 10.57 -17.42 -20.75
CA MET A 175 10.98 -17.09 -22.12
C MET A 175 10.57 -18.17 -23.14
N ILE A 176 10.52 -19.45 -22.74
CA ILE A 176 10.03 -20.52 -23.61
C ILE A 176 8.51 -20.44 -23.78
N ASP A 177 7.77 -20.26 -22.69
CA ASP A 177 6.30 -20.31 -22.69
C ASP A 177 5.67 -19.01 -23.22
N PHE A 178 6.35 -17.86 -23.03
CA PHE A 178 5.82 -16.54 -23.33
C PHE A 178 6.71 -15.68 -24.23
N GLY A 179 7.91 -16.14 -24.61
CA GLY A 179 8.85 -15.35 -25.42
C GLY A 179 8.28 -14.92 -26.77
N ALA A 180 7.53 -15.79 -27.44
CA ALA A 180 6.85 -15.45 -28.69
C ALA A 180 5.84 -14.29 -28.56
N ARG A 181 5.25 -14.10 -27.36
CA ARG A 181 4.30 -13.02 -27.08
C ARG A 181 4.99 -11.68 -26.79
N LEU A 182 6.30 -11.70 -26.50
CA LEU A 182 7.09 -10.48 -26.33
C LEU A 182 7.44 -9.84 -27.68
N ASP A 183 7.60 -10.64 -28.73
CA ASP A 183 7.88 -10.13 -30.08
C ASP A 183 6.63 -9.52 -30.75
N GLU A 184 5.43 -9.91 -30.33
CA GLU A 184 4.14 -9.41 -30.85
C GLU A 184 3.81 -7.97 -30.42
N HIS A 185 4.54 -7.43 -29.42
CA HIS A 185 4.33 -6.08 -28.86
C HIS A 185 5.50 -5.12 -29.12
N ARG A 186 6.33 -5.39 -30.14
CA ARG A 186 7.47 -4.55 -30.49
C ARG A 186 7.15 -3.49 -31.54
#